data_AF-A0AB34H9V3-F1
#
_entry.id   AF-A0AB34H9V3-F1
#
_cell.length_a   1.000
_cell.length_b   1.000
_cell.length_c   1.000
_cell.angle_alpha   90.00
_cell.angle_beta   90.00
_cell.angle_gamma   90.00
#
_symmetry.space_group_name_H-M   'P 1'
#
loop_
_entity.id
_entity.type
_entity.pdbx_description
1 polymer ?
#
loop_
_entity_poly.entity_id
_entity_poly.type
_entity_poly.pdbx_seq_one_letter_code
_entity_poly.pdbx_strand_id
1 'polypeptide(L)'
;MPLHMSRKCEKLLRKFLLLNSSKKGTLEPIQKDPWKNTGHEDELKPSVGPLSDYQEPWPTELMVSMCDNMEEIQGSLMARSTTK
;
A
#
# COMPACT_ATOMS: atom_id res chain seq x y z
N MET A 1 8.52 -2.84 31.62
CA MET A 1 7.50 -2.43 30.62
C MET A 1 6.70 -1.28 31.25
N PRO A 2 6.38 -0.18 30.54
CA PRO A 2 5.75 0.98 31.17
C PRO A 2 4.40 0.62 31.81
N LEU A 3 4.12 1.17 32.99
CA LEU A 3 2.92 0.82 33.78
C LEU A 3 1.59 1.16 33.06
N HIS A 4 1.62 2.09 32.11
CA HIS A 4 0.45 2.55 31.35
C HIS A 4 0.23 1.80 30.03
N MET A 5 1.07 0.83 29.69
CA MET A 5 0.93 0.08 28.45
C MET A 5 0.00 -1.11 28.65
N SER A 6 -0.99 -1.25 27.76
CA SER A 6 -1.91 -2.38 27.83
C SER A 6 -1.18 -3.70 27.50
N ARG A 7 -1.59 -4.80 28.13
CA ARG A 7 -1.09 -6.15 27.79
C ARG A 7 -1.32 -6.50 26.32
N LYS A 8 -2.36 -5.93 25.70
CA LYS A 8 -2.66 -6.10 24.27
C LYS A 8 -1.64 -5.38 23.40
N CYS A 9 -1.25 -4.16 23.78
CA CYS A 9 -0.17 -3.40 23.12
C CYS A 9 1.18 -4.12 23.23
N GLU A 10 1.54 -4.62 24.42
CA GLU A 10 2.78 -5.38 24.61
C GLU A 10 2.86 -6.59 23.68
N LYS A 11 1.77 -7.35 23.54
CA LYS A 11 1.69 -8.50 22.62
C LYS A 11 1.90 -8.09 21.16
N LEU A 12 1.33 -6.96 20.73
CA LEU A 12 1.56 -6.45 19.38
C LEU A 12 3.03 -6.05 19.16
N LEU A 13 3.64 -5.33 20.09
CA LEU A 13 5.04 -4.89 19.98
C LEU A 13 6.01 -6.08 19.86
N ARG A 14 5.73 -7.20 20.54
CA ARG A 14 6.53 -8.43 20.40
C ARG A 14 6.52 -9.02 18.98
N LYS A 15 5.48 -8.76 18.18
CA LYS A 15 5.42 -9.15 16.76
C LYS A 15 6.32 -8.28 15.86
N PHE A 16 6.59 -7.03 16.27
CA PHE A 16 7.46 -6.11 15.52
C PHE A 16 8.93 -6.17 15.94
N LEU A 17 9.17 -6.27 17.25
CA LEU A 17 10.48 -6.13 17.88
C LEU A 17 11.23 -7.46 18.02
N LEU A 18 11.08 -8.36 17.05
CA LEU A 18 11.87 -9.59 16.98
C LEU A 18 13.30 -9.27 16.51
N LEU A 19 14.28 -9.61 17.34
CA LEU A 19 15.71 -9.48 17.02
C LEU A 19 16.13 -10.33 15.82
N ASN A 20 15.52 -11.51 15.66
CA ASN A 20 15.83 -12.43 14.58
C ASN A 20 14.85 -12.21 13.42
N SER A 21 15.37 -11.71 12.29
CA SER A 21 14.58 -11.43 11.08
C SER A 21 13.95 -12.68 10.47
N SER A 22 14.59 -13.85 10.54
CA SER A 22 14.04 -15.12 10.05
C SER A 22 12.84 -15.61 10.85
N LYS A 23 12.67 -15.14 12.09
CA LYS A 23 11.51 -15.43 12.95
C LYS A 23 10.42 -14.37 12.83
N LYS A 24 10.66 -13.30 12.08
CA LYS A 24 9.68 -12.25 11.83
C LYS A 24 8.65 -12.79 10.82
N GLY A 25 7.42 -12.96 11.27
CA GLY A 25 6.31 -13.37 10.39
C GLY A 25 5.90 -12.27 9.40
N THR A 26 4.92 -12.58 8.56
CA THR A 26 4.31 -11.62 7.63
C THR A 26 3.51 -10.54 8.39
N LEU A 27 3.08 -9.49 7.69
CA LEU A 27 2.21 -8.46 8.25
C LEU A 27 0.75 -8.90 8.42
N GLU A 28 0.35 -10.03 7.85
CA GLU A 28 -1.03 -10.55 7.94
C GLU A 28 -1.54 -10.70 9.40
N PRO A 29 -0.81 -11.35 10.33
CA PRO A 29 -1.22 -11.44 11.74
C PRO A 29 -1.15 -10.11 12.52
N ILE A 30 -0.55 -9.07 11.93
CA ILE A 30 -0.50 -7.71 12.50
C ILE A 30 -1.69 -6.89 12.00
N GLN A 31 -2.05 -7.03 10.71
CA GLN A 31 -3.22 -6.42 10.09
C GLN A 31 -4.52 -6.84 10.78
N LYS A 32 -4.59 -8.10 11.22
CA LYS A 32 -5.73 -8.66 11.96
C LYS A 32 -5.67 -8.42 13.48
N ASP A 33 -4.69 -7.67 14.00
CA ASP A 33 -4.50 -7.55 15.44
C ASP A 33 -5.61 -6.69 16.10
N PRO A 34 -6.30 -7.18 17.14
CA PRO A 34 -7.38 -6.43 17.78
C PRO A 34 -6.95 -5.10 18.41
N TRP A 35 -5.69 -5.01 18.88
CA TRP A 35 -5.17 -3.75 19.41
C TRP A 35 -4.89 -2.76 18.28
N LYS A 36 -4.46 -3.24 17.11
CA LYS A 36 -4.27 -2.42 15.91
C LYS A 36 -5.59 -1.88 15.36
N ASN A 37 -6.67 -2.67 15.44
CA ASN A 37 -8.00 -2.33 14.93
C ASN A 37 -8.96 -1.78 16.01
N THR A 38 -8.47 -1.40 17.20
CA THR A 38 -9.33 -0.87 18.27
C THR A 38 -10.00 0.43 17.84
N GLY A 39 -11.33 0.47 17.84
CA GLY A 39 -12.13 1.64 17.43
C GLY A 39 -12.41 1.72 15.92
N HIS A 40 -12.01 0.71 15.15
CA HIS A 40 -12.34 0.56 13.74
C HIS A 40 -13.32 -0.60 13.55
N GLU A 41 -14.34 -0.41 12.71
CA GLU A 41 -15.32 -1.47 12.39
C GLU A 41 -14.72 -2.53 11.47
N ASP A 42 -13.81 -2.12 10.58
CA ASP A 42 -13.12 -2.98 9.63
C ASP A 42 -11.70 -3.33 10.08
N GLU A 43 -11.25 -4.53 9.71
CA GLU A 43 -9.84 -4.92 9.82
C GLU A 43 -8.96 -4.12 8.84
N LEU A 44 -7.74 -3.78 9.28
CA LEU A 44 -6.74 -3.17 8.41
C LEU A 44 -6.44 -4.07 7.21
N LYS A 45 -6.71 -3.58 5.99
CA LYS A 45 -6.35 -4.27 4.75
C LYS A 45 -5.05 -3.71 4.16
N PRO A 46 -4.29 -4.50 3.38
CA PRO A 46 -3.20 -3.96 2.57
C PRO A 46 -3.73 -2.84 1.67
N SER A 47 -2.97 -1.75 1.58
CA SER A 47 -3.33 -0.67 0.65
C SER A 47 -3.26 -1.20 -0.79
N VAL A 48 -4.38 -1.17 -1.48
CA VAL A 48 -4.41 -1.38 -2.93
C VAL A 48 -4.08 -0.04 -3.56
N GLY A 49 -2.98 0.03 -4.31
CA GLY A 49 -2.64 1.23 -5.06
C GLY A 49 -3.76 1.60 -6.03
N PRO A 50 -3.91 2.90 -6.39
CA PRO A 50 -4.91 3.30 -7.36
C PRO A 50 -4.71 2.50 -8.65
N LEU A 51 -5.81 2.09 -9.28
CA LEU A 51 -5.75 1.61 -10.64
C LEU A 51 -5.18 2.74 -11.49
N SER A 52 -4.27 2.38 -12.39
CA SER A 52 -3.67 3.39 -13.24
C SER A 52 -4.70 3.82 -14.27
N ASP A 53 -5.27 4.99 -14.05
CA ASP A 53 -6.29 5.56 -14.92
C ASP A 53 -5.61 6.31 -16.07
N TYR A 54 -5.14 5.53 -17.03
CA TYR A 54 -4.53 6.03 -18.26
C TYR A 54 -5.57 6.37 -19.34
N GLN A 55 -6.87 6.31 -19.02
CA GLN A 55 -7.95 6.55 -19.97
C GLN A 55 -8.48 7.98 -19.92
N GLU A 56 -8.00 8.80 -18.98
CA GLU A 56 -8.35 10.21 -18.89
C GLU A 56 -7.94 10.94 -20.18
N PRO A 57 -8.88 11.59 -20.89
CA PRO A 57 -8.58 12.27 -22.16
C PRO A 57 -7.83 13.59 -21.94
N TRP A 58 -8.10 14.30 -20.84
CA TRP A 58 -7.53 15.62 -20.58
C TRP A 58 -5.99 15.68 -20.43
N PRO A 59 -5.29 14.73 -19.76
CA PRO A 59 -3.84 14.76 -19.68
C PRO A 59 -3.20 14.41 -21.02
N THR A 60 -3.83 13.50 -21.76
CA THR A 60 -3.38 13.02 -23.05
C THR A 60 -3.48 14.12 -24.11
N GLU A 61 -4.60 14.84 -24.15
CA GLU A 61 -4.80 16.01 -25.02
C GLU A 61 -3.79 17.13 -24.72
N LEU A 62 -3.45 17.34 -23.45
CA LEU A 62 -2.45 18.33 -23.04
C LEU A 62 -1.03 17.93 -23.50
N MET A 63 -0.67 16.66 -23.42
CA MET A 63 0.61 16.15 -23.95
C MET A 63 0.68 16.30 -25.48
N VAL A 64 -0.41 15.97 -26.20
CA VAL A 64 -0.50 16.18 -27.65
C VAL A 64 -0.33 17.67 -28.00
N SER A 65 -0.85 18.58 -27.18
CA SER A 65 -0.67 20.03 -27.37
C SER A 65 0.79 20.49 -27.20
N MET A 66 1.62 19.71 -26.49
CA MET A 66 3.05 19.94 -26.28
C MET A 66 3.93 19.24 -27.33
N CYS A 67 3.34 18.78 -28.44
CA CYS A 67 3.98 18.07 -29.55
C CYS A 67 4.34 16.60 -29.29
N ASP A 68 3.83 15.97 -28.24
CA ASP A 68 3.94 14.52 -28.07
C ASP A 68 3.00 13.79 -29.05
N ASN A 69 3.46 12.66 -29.62
CA ASN A 69 2.63 11.83 -30.48
C ASN A 69 1.72 10.91 -29.65
N MET A 70 0.43 10.84 -29.97
CA MET A 70 -0.55 9.96 -29.34
C MET A 70 -0.07 8.49 -29.27
N GLU A 71 0.58 7.99 -30.32
CA GLU A 71 1.10 6.62 -30.37
C GLU A 71 2.24 6.39 -29.38
N GLU A 72 3.10 7.39 -29.18
CA GLU A 72 4.23 7.33 -28.24
C GLU A 72 3.75 7.43 -26.78
N ILE A 73 2.74 8.28 -26.54
CA ILE A 73 2.05 8.40 -25.25
C ILE A 73 1.42 7.06 -24.89
N GLN A 74 0.58 6.50 -25.77
CA GLN A 74 -0.06 5.20 -25.52
C GLN A 74 0.96 4.07 -25.37
N GLY A 75 1.99 4.03 -26.21
CA GLY A 75 3.08 3.06 -26.11
C GLY A 75 3.79 3.09 -24.75
N SER A 76 4.07 4.30 -24.24
CA SER A 76 4.72 4.51 -22.94
C SER A 76 3.83 4.14 -21.75
N LEU A 77 2.54 4.48 -21.81
CA LEU A 77 1.57 4.13 -20.77
C LEU A 77 1.33 2.61 -20.71
N MET A 78 1.30 1.95 -21.87
CA MET A 78 1.17 0.49 -21.99
C MET A 78 2.46 -0.26 -21.59
N ALA A 79 3.63 0.29 -21.90
CA ALA A 79 4.91 -0.30 -21.46
C ALA A 79 5.05 -0.28 -19.93
N ARG A 80 4.46 0.71 -19.24
CA ARG A 80 4.47 0.78 -17.78
C ARG A 80 3.42 -0.14 -17.13
N SER A 81 2.32 -0.45 -17.81
CA SER A 81 1.26 -1.33 -17.30
C SER A 81 1.62 -2.83 -17.33
N THR A 82 2.57 -3.24 -18.18
CA THR A 82 3.05 -4.63 -18.28
C THR A 82 4.11 -5.02 -17.24
N THR A 83 4.69 -4.05 -16.53
CA THR A 83 5.71 -4.26 -15.46
C THR A 83 5.14 -4.61 -14.07
N LYS A 84 3.94 -5.20 -13.99
CA LYS A 84 3.33 -5.59 -12.70
C LYS A 84 3.64 -7.03 -12.30
#